data_AF-A0A7S1U6B0-F1
#
_entry.id   AF-A0A7S1U6B0-F1
#
_cell.length_a   1.000
_cell.length_b   1.000
_cell.length_c   1.000
_cell.angle_alpha   90.00
_cell.angle_beta   90.00
_cell.angle_gamma   90.00
#
_symmetry.space_group_name_H-M   'P 1'
#
loop_
_entity.id
_entity.type
_entity.pdbx_description
1 polymer ?
#
loop_
_entity_poly.entity_id
_entity_poly.type
_entity_poly.pdbx_seq_one_letter_code
_entity_poly.pdbx_strand_id
1 'polypeptide(L)'
;MSFGIRNVEAGDRARVVAEAHRLLRPAPTSRLAIMEFAEPRTGVMGALARVFLGHIVPLIGWLGSGDASAYQHLQKSISDFPAPDDFAALIAGPHPELGYQFEITGRVSMVFGVVHVYLARPLYPRIMAQDFENDGNPVFSTSSPGPYAGKEGKHVPIATPEGDLSVRVTVPHGIAAEHHISLVYLKDEAGNVAAATAFPGGAGGAAELTFTAPAAGLYTPYAACNLHGVWKGESVALGA
;
A
#
# COMPACT_ATOMS: atom_id res chain seq x y z
N MET A 1 12.43 11.31 0.59
CA MET A 1 12.55 12.03 1.88
C MET A 1 13.80 11.54 2.59
N SER A 2 14.58 12.42 3.21
CA SER A 2 15.80 12.05 3.94
C SER A 2 15.84 12.71 5.31
N PHE A 3 16.04 11.92 6.36
CA PHE A 3 16.35 12.36 7.73
C PHE A 3 15.32 13.31 8.37
N GLY A 4 14.06 13.24 7.95
CA GLY A 4 12.98 14.11 8.42
C GLY A 4 11.84 13.38 9.14
N ILE A 5 11.59 12.11 8.83
CA ILE A 5 10.39 11.40 9.32
C ILE A 5 10.48 11.09 10.81
N ARG A 6 11.69 10.97 11.37
CA ARG A 6 11.89 10.81 12.83
C ARG A 6 11.42 12.02 13.65
N ASN A 7 11.43 13.21 13.05
CA ASN A 7 10.99 14.45 13.71
C ASN A 7 9.46 14.58 13.75
N VAL A 8 8.74 13.69 13.05
CA VAL A 8 7.28 13.61 13.10
C VAL A 8 6.88 12.80 14.34
N GLU A 9 5.86 13.26 15.05
CA GLU A 9 5.28 12.55 16.18
C GLU A 9 4.85 11.13 15.79
N ALA A 10 5.02 10.17 16.70
CA ALA A 10 4.80 8.75 16.40
C ALA A 10 3.41 8.46 15.82
N GLY A 11 2.37 9.15 16.32
CA GLY A 11 0.98 8.99 15.86
C GLY A 11 0.71 9.55 14.45
N ASP A 12 1.53 10.48 13.96
CA ASP A 12 1.32 11.16 12.67
C ASP A 12 2.21 10.63 11.54
N ARG A 13 3.19 9.77 11.82
CA ARG A 13 4.09 9.19 10.81
C ARG A 13 3.33 8.46 9.70
N ALA A 14 2.31 7.68 10.06
CA ALA A 14 1.46 6.99 9.09
C ALA A 14 0.72 7.97 8.18
N ARG A 15 0.25 9.12 8.70
CA ARG A 15 -0.39 10.16 7.90
C ARG A 15 0.58 10.84 6.94
N VAL A 16 1.83 11.06 7.35
CA VAL A 16 2.88 11.61 6.47
C VAL A 16 3.21 10.66 5.33
N VAL A 17 3.34 9.35 5.61
CA VAL A 17 3.50 8.33 4.56
C VAL A 17 2.30 8.34 3.62
N ALA A 18 1.09 8.43 4.16
CA ALA A 18 -0.10 8.47 3.36
C ALA A 18 -0.15 9.72 2.47
N GLU A 19 0.20 10.89 2.99
CA GLU A 19 0.26 12.10 2.18
C GLU A 19 1.32 12.01 1.07
N ALA A 20 2.45 11.34 1.33
CA ALA A 20 3.43 11.06 0.28
C ALA A 20 2.82 10.22 -0.86
N HIS A 21 1.95 9.24 -0.56
CA HIS A 21 1.24 8.49 -1.59
C HIS A 21 0.33 9.39 -2.44
N ARG A 22 -0.45 10.27 -1.79
CA ARG A 22 -1.36 11.21 -2.48
C ARG A 22 -0.60 12.14 -3.44
N LEU A 23 0.61 12.54 -3.07
CA LEU A 23 1.47 13.42 -3.87
C LEU A 23 2.17 12.70 -5.02
N LEU A 24 2.37 11.38 -4.92
CA LEU A 24 2.98 10.60 -6.00
C LEU A 24 2.04 10.57 -7.21
N ARG A 25 2.64 10.64 -8.40
CA ARG A 25 1.92 10.43 -9.66
C ARG A 25 1.36 9.00 -9.69
N PRO A 26 0.10 8.78 -10.12
CA PRO A 26 -0.44 7.45 -10.36
C PRO A 26 0.21 6.76 -11.58
N ALA A 27 1.44 6.27 -11.42
CA ALA A 27 2.22 5.66 -12.50
C ALA A 27 3.00 4.43 -12.01
N PRO A 28 3.17 3.39 -12.85
CA PRO A 28 3.93 2.18 -12.49
C PRO A 28 5.40 2.45 -12.12
N THR A 29 5.94 3.57 -12.60
CA THR A 29 7.32 4.02 -12.34
C THR A 29 7.46 4.86 -11.08
N SER A 30 6.36 5.24 -10.41
CA SER A 30 6.41 6.02 -9.18
C SER A 30 7.07 5.23 -8.05
N ARG A 31 7.91 5.91 -7.26
CA ARG A 31 8.64 5.31 -6.14
C ARG A 31 8.63 6.27 -4.96
N LEU A 32 8.51 5.70 -3.76
CA LEU A 32 8.81 6.35 -2.50
C LEU A 32 10.19 5.87 -2.04
N ALA A 33 11.07 6.83 -1.73
CA ALA A 33 12.33 6.54 -1.07
C ALA A 33 12.40 7.34 0.24
N ILE A 34 12.49 6.65 1.37
CA ILE A 34 12.69 7.25 2.69
C ILE A 34 14.05 6.80 3.19
N MET A 35 14.93 7.75 3.48
CA MET A 35 16.18 7.49 4.17
C MET A 35 16.08 8.01 5.60
N GLU A 36 16.35 7.16 6.59
CA GLU A 36 16.27 7.55 7.99
C GLU A 36 17.27 6.78 8.86
N PHE A 37 17.61 7.37 10.01
CA PHE A 37 18.35 6.69 11.06
C PHE A 37 17.46 5.66 11.76
N ALA A 38 18.06 4.54 12.16
CA ALA A 38 17.47 3.65 13.14
C ALA A 38 18.54 3.28 14.15
N GLU A 39 18.11 3.01 15.38
CA GLU A 39 19.01 2.45 16.39
C GLU A 39 19.38 1.01 15.98
N PRO A 40 20.67 0.69 15.74
CA PRO A 40 21.06 -0.67 15.43
C PRO A 40 20.94 -1.49 16.73
N ARG A 41 19.98 -2.42 16.77
CA ARG A 41 19.65 -3.17 18.00
C ARG A 41 20.49 -4.44 18.19
N THR A 42 21.21 -4.89 17.17
CA THR A 42 21.95 -6.16 17.18
C THR A 42 23.42 -5.99 16.75
N GLY A 43 24.25 -6.96 17.13
CA GLY A 43 25.66 -7.04 16.73
C GLY A 43 26.62 -6.10 17.48
N VAL A 44 27.92 -6.40 17.37
CA VAL A 44 28.99 -5.65 18.03
C VAL A 44 29.08 -4.22 17.50
N MET A 45 28.97 -4.03 16.19
CA MET A 45 28.99 -2.70 15.58
C MET A 45 27.79 -1.85 15.98
N GLY A 46 26.62 -2.47 16.20
CA GLY A 46 25.46 -1.77 16.74
C GLY A 46 25.67 -1.28 18.16
N ALA A 47 26.29 -2.09 19.02
CA ALA A 47 26.66 -1.67 20.37
C ALA A 47 27.66 -0.50 20.36
N LEU A 48 28.69 -0.57 19.50
CA LEU A 48 29.66 0.52 19.33
C LEU A 48 29.00 1.80 18.80
N ALA A 49 28.09 1.68 17.84
CA ALA A 49 27.33 2.81 17.30
C ALA A 49 26.47 3.48 18.38
N ARG A 50 25.80 2.71 19.25
CA ARG A 50 25.03 3.25 20.38
C ARG A 50 25.91 4.01 21.38
N VAL A 51 27.09 3.47 21.71
CA VAL A 51 28.07 4.15 22.58
C VAL A 51 28.56 5.45 21.94
N PHE A 52 28.89 5.41 20.64
CA PHE A 52 29.33 6.60 19.91
C PHE A 52 28.25 7.67 19.87
N LEU A 53 27.02 7.31 19.48
CA LEU A 53 25.88 8.23 19.41
C LEU A 53 25.48 8.75 20.79
N GLY A 54 25.59 7.94 21.84
CA GLY A 54 25.10 8.28 23.17
C GLY A 54 26.07 9.01 24.08
N HIS A 55 27.37 8.87 23.84
CA HIS A 55 28.39 9.45 24.71
C HIS A 55 29.35 10.37 23.96
N ILE A 56 29.74 10.02 22.73
CA ILE A 56 30.77 10.76 21.99
C ILE A 56 30.15 11.95 21.25
N VAL A 57 29.03 11.76 20.55
CA VAL A 57 28.38 12.84 19.80
C VAL A 57 27.92 14.01 20.70
N PRO A 58 27.25 13.79 21.84
CA PRO A 58 26.85 14.89 22.73
C PRO A 58 28.04 15.64 23.33
N LEU A 59 29.13 14.93 23.63
CA LEU A 59 30.36 15.53 24.16
C LEU A 59 31.03 16.44 23.13
N ILE A 60 31.13 15.99 21.87
CA ILE A 60 31.65 16.83 20.76
C ILE A 60 30.75 18.03 20.54
N GLY A 61 29.43 17.83 20.55
CA GLY A 61 28.46 18.91 20.43
C GLY A 61 28.65 19.98 21.50
N TRP A 62 28.70 19.57 22.77
CA TRP A 62 28.94 20.47 23.89
C TRP A 62 30.29 21.20 23.79
N LEU A 63 31.37 20.50 23.42
CA LEU A 63 32.70 21.13 23.26
C LEU A 63 32.73 22.16 22.12
N GLY A 64 31.94 21.95 21.06
CA GLY A 64 31.92 22.85 19.90
C GLY A 64 30.97 24.04 20.01
N SER A 65 29.77 23.84 20.59
CA SER A 65 28.71 24.87 20.63
C SER A 65 28.34 25.34 22.04
N GLY A 66 28.84 24.69 23.10
CA GLY A 66 28.43 24.95 24.49
C GLY A 66 27.01 24.46 24.83
N ASP A 67 26.26 23.96 23.84
CA ASP A 67 24.89 23.48 23.99
C ASP A 67 24.74 22.06 23.39
N ALA A 68 24.47 21.10 24.27
CA ALA A 68 24.26 19.70 23.91
C ALA A 68 22.82 19.38 23.47
N SER A 69 21.87 20.31 23.62
CA SER A 69 20.43 20.07 23.50
C SER A 69 20.03 19.50 22.13
N ALA A 70 20.58 20.06 21.05
CA ALA A 70 20.31 19.61 19.67
C ALA A 70 20.82 18.18 19.43
N TYR A 71 21.97 17.82 19.98
CA TYR A 71 22.56 16.48 19.85
C TYR A 71 21.84 15.45 20.72
N GLN A 72 21.40 15.85 21.92
CA GLN A 72 20.54 15.04 22.77
C GLN A 72 19.18 14.79 22.11
N HIS A 73 18.58 15.80 21.49
CA HIS A 73 17.35 15.65 20.72
C HIS A 73 17.54 14.68 19.54
N LEU A 74 18.64 14.82 18.80
CA LEU A 74 18.99 13.90 17.72
C LEU A 74 19.07 12.46 18.23
N GLN A 75 19.84 12.20 19.28
CA GLN A 75 19.99 10.87 19.86
C GLN A 75 18.65 10.30 20.33
N LYS A 76 17.85 11.10 21.04
CA LYS A 76 16.52 10.70 21.50
C LYS A 76 15.61 10.36 20.32
N SER A 77 15.58 11.19 19.28
CA SER A 77 14.77 10.95 18.08
C SER A 77 15.17 9.66 17.33
N ILE A 78 16.45 9.27 17.37
CA ILE A 78 16.93 8.01 16.78
C ILE A 78 16.49 6.80 17.62
N SER A 79 16.57 6.90 18.95
CA SER A 79 16.19 5.80 19.85
C SER A 79 14.67 5.59 19.91
N ASP A 80 13.90 6.68 19.90
CA ASP A 80 12.43 6.66 19.86
C ASP A 80 11.86 6.27 18.48
N PHE A 81 12.72 6.16 17.46
CA PHE A 81 12.29 5.77 16.12
C PHE A 81 12.01 4.25 16.07
N PRO A 82 10.98 3.80 15.32
CA PRO A 82 10.68 2.38 15.22
C PRO A 82 11.88 1.58 14.68
N ALA A 83 11.93 0.28 15.04
CA ALA A 83 12.93 -0.60 14.46
C ALA A 83 12.74 -0.66 12.93
N PRO A 84 13.80 -1.01 12.16
CA PRO A 84 13.70 -0.98 10.71
C PRO A 84 12.57 -1.82 10.11
N ASP A 85 12.25 -2.97 10.69
CA ASP A 85 11.15 -3.82 10.22
C ASP A 85 9.79 -3.22 10.56
N ASP A 86 9.63 -2.66 11.77
CA ASP A 86 8.41 -1.98 12.19
C ASP A 86 8.13 -0.74 11.33
N PHE A 87 9.17 0.03 10.98
CA PHE A 87 9.00 1.20 10.12
C PHE A 87 8.68 0.79 8.67
N ALA A 88 9.27 -0.29 8.16
CA ALA A 88 8.90 -0.84 6.85
C ALA A 88 7.43 -1.31 6.84
N ALA A 89 6.98 -1.96 7.91
CA ALA A 89 5.58 -2.36 8.09
C ALA A 89 4.65 -1.14 8.19
N LEU A 90 5.07 -0.07 8.86
CA LEU A 90 4.32 1.19 8.90
C LEU A 90 4.17 1.80 7.50
N ILE A 91 5.24 1.78 6.68
CA ILE A 91 5.18 2.26 5.29
C ILE A 91 4.19 1.41 4.47
N ALA A 92 4.24 0.09 4.60
CA ALA A 92 3.40 -0.85 3.85
C ALA A 92 1.97 -0.96 4.38
N GLY A 93 1.69 -0.40 5.55
CA GLY A 93 0.42 -0.57 6.25
C GLY A 93 -0.78 -0.09 5.43
N PRO A 94 -1.96 -0.71 5.61
CA PRO A 94 -3.19 -0.19 5.03
C PRO A 94 -3.49 1.20 5.56
N HIS A 95 -3.88 2.11 4.68
CA HIS A 95 -4.46 3.41 5.02
C HIS A 95 -5.95 3.40 4.63
N PRO A 96 -6.85 2.91 5.50
CA PRO A 96 -8.23 2.61 5.14
C PRO A 96 -9.02 3.83 4.68
N GLU A 97 -8.77 5.00 5.27
CA GLU A 97 -9.39 6.27 4.86
C GLU A 97 -9.01 6.71 3.45
N LEU A 98 -7.93 6.16 2.88
CA LEU A 98 -7.33 6.65 1.66
C LEU A 98 -7.29 5.60 0.54
N GLY A 99 -7.59 4.34 0.85
CA GLY A 99 -7.81 3.28 -0.15
C GLY A 99 -6.54 2.86 -0.91
N TYR A 100 -5.36 3.12 -0.34
CA TYR A 100 -4.08 2.79 -0.95
C TYR A 100 -3.07 2.22 0.05
N GLN A 101 -2.05 1.59 -0.50
CA GLN A 101 -0.96 0.94 0.22
C GLN A 101 0.38 1.20 -0.49
N PHE A 102 1.46 0.94 0.21
CA PHE A 102 2.77 0.79 -0.42
C PHE A 102 3.19 -0.68 -0.38
N GLU A 103 3.92 -1.10 -1.40
CA GLU A 103 4.71 -2.32 -1.34
C GLU A 103 6.17 -1.93 -1.11
N ILE A 104 6.82 -2.53 -0.12
CA ILE A 104 8.26 -2.42 0.08
C ILE A 104 8.97 -3.21 -1.01
N THR A 105 9.66 -2.51 -1.90
CA THR A 105 10.42 -3.13 -3.00
C THR A 105 11.88 -3.36 -2.62
N GLY A 106 12.35 -2.74 -1.54
CA GLY A 106 13.68 -3.00 -1.00
C GLY A 106 14.00 -2.17 0.23
N ARG A 107 15.03 -2.61 0.96
CA ARG A 107 15.66 -1.84 2.04
C ARG A 107 17.17 -1.98 1.96
N VAL A 108 17.87 -0.87 1.89
CA VAL A 108 19.34 -0.83 1.94
C VAL A 108 19.76 -0.35 3.32
N SER A 109 20.61 -1.12 3.99
CA SER A 109 21.15 -0.75 5.31
C SER A 109 22.61 -0.34 5.14
N MET A 110 22.96 0.82 5.68
CA MET A 110 24.28 1.44 5.58
C MET A 110 24.86 1.66 6.97
N VAL A 111 26.18 1.83 7.03
CA VAL A 111 26.91 2.17 8.26
C VAL A 111 26.52 1.22 9.40
N PHE A 112 26.62 -0.08 9.14
CA PHE A 112 26.33 -1.14 10.13
C PHE A 112 24.89 -1.12 10.70
N GLY A 113 23.93 -0.61 9.92
CA GLY A 113 22.52 -0.56 10.34
C GLY A 113 22.13 0.69 11.12
N VAL A 114 22.93 1.75 11.04
CA VAL A 114 22.57 3.07 11.60
C VAL A 114 21.67 3.83 10.64
N VAL A 115 21.86 3.67 9.32
CA VAL A 115 21.08 4.36 8.29
C VAL A 115 20.39 3.33 7.42
N HIS A 116 19.11 3.55 7.14
CA HIS A 116 18.33 2.71 6.25
C HIS A 116 17.69 3.55 5.16
N VAL A 117 17.73 3.04 3.92
CA VAL A 117 16.95 3.54 2.80
C VAL A 117 15.85 2.53 2.51
N TYR A 118 14.60 2.94 2.70
CA TYR A 118 13.40 2.19 2.38
C TYR A 118 12.94 2.59 0.99
N LEU A 119 12.80 1.61 0.10
CA LEU A 119 12.25 1.77 -1.24
C LEU A 119 10.88 1.12 -1.27
N ALA A 120 9.90 1.88 -1.72
CA ALA A 120 8.55 1.40 -1.86
C ALA A 120 7.93 1.87 -3.18
N ARG A 121 6.98 1.10 -3.69
CA ARG A 121 6.13 1.53 -4.81
C ARG A 121 4.70 1.73 -4.31
N PRO A 122 4.02 2.81 -4.74
CA PRO A 122 2.61 3.00 -4.41
C PRO A 122 1.76 1.94 -5.13
N LEU A 123 0.83 1.35 -4.41
CA LEU A 123 -0.16 0.42 -4.94
C LEU A 123 -1.47 1.18 -5.17
N TYR A 124 -1.67 1.62 -6.41
CA TYR A 124 -2.95 2.17 -6.84
C TYR A 124 -3.86 1.02 -7.28
N PRO A 125 -5.17 1.04 -6.96
CA PRO A 125 -6.09 -0.01 -7.38
C PRO A 125 -6.04 -0.33 -8.88
N ARG A 126 -5.87 0.70 -9.74
CA ARG A 126 -5.72 0.50 -11.19
C ARG A 126 -4.41 -0.20 -11.58
N ILE A 127 -3.31 0.07 -10.87
CA ILE A 127 -2.04 -0.61 -11.11
C ILE A 127 -2.11 -2.04 -10.59
N MET A 128 -2.71 -2.25 -9.42
CA MET A 128 -2.92 -3.60 -8.88
C MET A 128 -3.75 -4.46 -9.85
N ALA A 129 -4.83 -3.92 -10.42
CA ALA A 129 -5.64 -4.60 -11.43
C ALA A 129 -4.80 -5.04 -12.64
N GLN A 130 -3.89 -4.17 -13.10
CA GLN A 130 -3.00 -4.46 -14.21
C GLN A 130 -1.93 -5.50 -13.85
N ASP A 131 -1.33 -5.39 -12.66
CA ASP A 131 -0.30 -6.31 -12.16
C ASP A 131 -0.87 -7.72 -11.98
N PHE A 132 -2.08 -7.86 -11.43
CA PHE A 132 -2.74 -9.15 -11.26
C PHE A 132 -2.82 -9.94 -12.58
N GLU A 133 -3.12 -9.28 -13.69
CA GLU A 133 -3.20 -9.93 -14.99
C GLU A 133 -1.81 -10.14 -15.63
N ASN A 134 -0.91 -9.16 -15.49
CA ASN A 134 0.44 -9.22 -16.06
C ASN A 134 1.33 -10.30 -15.43
N ASP A 135 1.09 -10.64 -14.17
CA ASP A 135 1.81 -11.69 -13.45
C ASP A 135 1.41 -13.12 -13.89
N GLY A 136 0.55 -13.22 -14.92
CA GLY A 136 0.11 -14.50 -15.48
C GLY A 136 -0.93 -15.22 -14.62
N ASN A 137 -1.57 -14.51 -13.68
CA ASN A 137 -2.64 -15.12 -12.90
C ASN A 137 -3.85 -15.44 -13.80
N PRO A 138 -4.38 -16.66 -13.73
CA PRO A 138 -5.56 -17.02 -14.51
C PRO A 138 -6.77 -16.20 -14.04
N VAL A 139 -7.56 -15.74 -15.02
CA VAL A 139 -8.86 -15.09 -14.79
C VAL A 139 -9.95 -16.16 -14.89
N PHE A 140 -10.73 -16.30 -13.83
CA PHE A 140 -11.85 -17.23 -13.74
C PHE A 140 -13.17 -16.55 -14.09
N SER A 141 -14.18 -17.35 -14.42
CA SER A 141 -15.55 -16.89 -14.67
C SER A 141 -16.54 -17.97 -14.30
N THR A 142 -17.84 -17.67 -14.39
CA THR A 142 -18.89 -18.67 -14.22
C THR A 142 -18.73 -19.87 -15.16
N SER A 143 -18.28 -19.63 -16.40
CA SER A 143 -18.09 -20.67 -17.43
C SER A 143 -16.71 -21.32 -17.42
N SER A 144 -15.77 -20.79 -16.63
CA SER A 144 -14.38 -21.27 -16.55
C SER A 144 -13.82 -21.03 -15.15
N PRO A 145 -14.30 -21.78 -14.14
CA PRO A 145 -13.92 -21.55 -12.74
C PRO A 145 -12.56 -22.15 -12.36
N GLY A 146 -11.95 -22.92 -13.26
CA GLY A 146 -10.65 -23.56 -13.03
C GLY A 146 -10.63 -24.45 -11.77
N PRO A 147 -9.63 -24.33 -10.89
CA PRO A 147 -9.53 -25.13 -9.67
C PRO A 147 -10.57 -24.75 -8.60
N TYR A 148 -11.35 -23.69 -8.82
CA TYR A 148 -12.30 -23.13 -7.86
C TYR A 148 -13.76 -23.39 -8.23
N ALA A 149 -14.03 -24.44 -9.00
CA ALA A 149 -15.39 -24.88 -9.33
C ALA A 149 -16.29 -24.95 -8.08
N GLY A 150 -17.48 -24.36 -8.15
CA GLY A 150 -18.43 -24.23 -7.04
C GLY A 150 -18.26 -22.97 -6.19
N LYS A 151 -17.27 -22.11 -6.47
CA LYS A 151 -17.06 -20.82 -5.77
C LYS A 151 -17.54 -19.60 -6.56
N GLU A 152 -18.05 -19.80 -7.78
CA GLU A 152 -18.46 -18.76 -8.73
C GLU A 152 -19.45 -17.79 -8.09
N GLY A 153 -20.49 -18.34 -7.45
CA GLY A 153 -21.58 -17.56 -6.84
C GLY A 153 -21.17 -16.68 -5.67
N LYS A 154 -19.90 -16.72 -5.24
CA LYS A 154 -19.34 -15.79 -4.25
C LYS A 154 -18.36 -14.80 -4.87
N HIS A 155 -17.66 -15.15 -5.95
CA HIS A 155 -16.52 -14.38 -6.43
C HIS A 155 -16.77 -13.64 -7.74
N VAL A 156 -17.71 -14.11 -8.56
CA VAL A 156 -18.05 -13.43 -9.81
C VAL A 156 -18.73 -12.10 -9.49
N PRO A 157 -18.15 -10.95 -9.90
CA PRO A 157 -18.76 -9.66 -9.67
C PRO A 157 -20.01 -9.49 -10.56
N ILE A 158 -21.03 -8.84 -10.01
CA ILE A 158 -22.27 -8.50 -10.70
C ILE A 158 -22.31 -6.99 -10.89
N ALA A 159 -22.44 -6.54 -12.15
CA ALA A 159 -22.58 -5.13 -12.47
C ALA A 159 -24.03 -4.78 -12.81
N THR A 160 -24.58 -3.80 -12.11
CA THR A 160 -25.96 -3.32 -12.24
C THR A 160 -25.95 -1.83 -12.56
N PRO A 161 -26.41 -1.40 -13.75
CA PRO A 161 -26.54 0.03 -14.07
C PRO A 161 -27.50 0.74 -13.10
N GLU A 162 -27.13 1.93 -12.65
CA GLU A 162 -27.93 2.76 -11.74
C GLU A 162 -28.22 4.17 -12.29
N GLY A 163 -27.66 4.49 -13.44
CA GLY A 163 -27.80 5.76 -14.12
C GLY A 163 -27.07 5.69 -15.45
N ASP A 164 -26.98 6.83 -16.13
CA ASP A 164 -26.44 6.89 -17.49
C ASP A 164 -25.00 6.31 -17.57
N LEU A 165 -24.07 6.88 -16.80
CA LEU A 165 -22.69 6.39 -16.69
C LEU A 165 -22.40 5.73 -15.33
N SER A 166 -23.41 5.38 -14.55
CA SER A 166 -23.26 4.88 -13.18
C SER A 166 -23.55 3.39 -13.10
N VAL A 167 -22.67 2.63 -12.45
CA VAL A 167 -22.81 1.18 -12.30
C VAL A 167 -22.44 0.74 -10.89
N ARG A 168 -23.36 0.04 -10.22
CA ARG A 168 -23.08 -0.67 -8.96
C ARG A 168 -22.43 -2.00 -9.29
N VAL A 169 -21.30 -2.29 -8.65
CA VAL A 169 -20.67 -3.60 -8.69
C VAL A 169 -20.77 -4.23 -7.32
N THR A 170 -21.36 -5.41 -7.25
CA THR A 170 -21.49 -6.20 -6.02
C THR A 170 -20.75 -7.52 -6.21
N VAL A 171 -19.88 -7.86 -5.26
CA VAL A 171 -19.28 -9.18 -5.14
C VAL A 171 -19.89 -9.86 -3.91
N PRO A 172 -20.59 -11.00 -4.07
CA PRO A 172 -21.26 -11.70 -2.97
C PRO A 172 -20.27 -12.48 -2.06
N HIS A 173 -19.22 -11.79 -1.62
CA HIS A 173 -18.20 -12.26 -0.71
C HIS A 173 -17.78 -11.14 0.25
N GLY A 174 -17.53 -11.51 1.51
CA GLY A 174 -17.20 -10.57 2.57
C GLY A 174 -15.76 -10.06 2.51
N ILE A 175 -15.49 -9.04 3.32
CA ILE A 175 -14.17 -8.41 3.50
C ILE A 175 -13.60 -8.73 4.91
N ALA A 176 -13.40 -10.02 5.20
CA ALA A 176 -12.77 -10.45 6.45
C ALA A 176 -11.25 -10.22 6.43
N ALA A 177 -10.59 -10.27 7.59
CA ALA A 177 -9.16 -9.98 7.68
C ALA A 177 -8.31 -11.01 6.91
N GLU A 178 -8.61 -12.29 7.06
CA GLU A 178 -7.81 -13.39 6.52
C GLU A 178 -8.22 -13.77 5.09
N HIS A 179 -9.48 -13.54 4.73
CA HIS A 179 -10.04 -13.94 3.44
C HIS A 179 -11.08 -12.93 2.96
N HIS A 180 -10.72 -12.19 1.92
CA HIS A 180 -11.53 -11.10 1.40
C HIS A 180 -11.37 -10.91 -0.11
N ILE A 181 -12.34 -10.21 -0.68
CA ILE A 181 -12.16 -9.49 -1.94
C ILE A 181 -11.21 -8.34 -1.66
N SER A 182 -10.05 -8.33 -2.31
CA SER A 182 -9.02 -7.32 -2.14
C SER A 182 -9.11 -6.19 -3.16
N LEU A 183 -9.75 -6.44 -4.30
CA LEU A 183 -9.86 -5.48 -5.39
C LEU A 183 -11.14 -5.72 -6.20
N VAL A 184 -11.81 -4.64 -6.58
CA VAL A 184 -12.87 -4.65 -7.60
C VAL A 184 -12.55 -3.59 -8.64
N TYR A 185 -12.68 -3.93 -9.92
CA TYR A 185 -12.34 -3.03 -11.01
C TYR A 185 -13.19 -3.24 -12.26
N LEU A 186 -13.25 -2.23 -13.12
CA LEU A 186 -13.94 -2.24 -14.40
C LEU A 186 -12.92 -2.10 -15.53
N LYS A 187 -13.09 -2.89 -16.59
CA LYS A 187 -12.35 -2.74 -17.84
C LYS A 187 -13.27 -2.26 -18.96
N ASP A 188 -12.77 -1.37 -19.80
CA ASP A 188 -13.43 -0.98 -21.06
C ASP A 188 -13.23 -2.07 -22.15
N GLU A 189 -13.81 -1.87 -23.33
CA GLU A 189 -13.70 -2.78 -24.49
C GLU A 189 -12.26 -2.93 -25.00
N ALA A 190 -11.42 -1.91 -24.82
CA ALA A 190 -10.02 -1.96 -25.18
C ALA A 190 -9.17 -2.71 -24.13
N GLY A 191 -9.77 -3.12 -23.01
CA GLY A 191 -9.12 -3.82 -21.92
C GLY A 191 -8.38 -2.90 -20.96
N ASN A 192 -8.60 -1.59 -21.00
CA ASN A 192 -8.01 -0.67 -20.02
C ASN A 192 -8.83 -0.67 -18.72
N VAL A 193 -8.16 -0.53 -17.58
CA VAL A 193 -8.83 -0.38 -16.28
C VAL A 193 -9.45 1.02 -16.17
N ALA A 194 -10.76 1.10 -16.37
CA ALA A 194 -11.55 2.34 -16.35
C ALA A 194 -11.85 2.82 -14.91
N ALA A 195 -11.98 1.91 -13.95
CA ALA A 195 -12.17 2.24 -12.55
C ALA A 195 -11.70 1.07 -11.67
N ALA A 196 -11.23 1.34 -10.46
CA ALA A 196 -10.77 0.30 -9.54
C ALA A 196 -10.79 0.81 -8.09
N THR A 197 -11.13 -0.08 -7.16
CA THR A 197 -11.12 0.16 -5.72
C THR A 197 -10.55 -1.04 -5.00
N ALA A 198 -9.59 -0.81 -4.12
CA ALA A 198 -9.02 -1.83 -3.25
C ALA A 198 -9.77 -1.86 -1.90
N PHE A 199 -9.87 -3.04 -1.32
CA PHE A 199 -10.52 -3.27 -0.04
C PHE A 199 -9.48 -3.84 0.94
N PRO A 200 -9.09 -3.10 1.98
CA PRO A 200 -8.24 -3.67 3.01
C PRO A 200 -9.02 -4.72 3.79
N GLY A 201 -8.39 -5.87 4.07
CA GLY A 201 -8.98 -6.92 4.89
C GLY A 201 -9.44 -6.39 6.25
N GLY A 202 -10.60 -6.86 6.72
CA GLY A 202 -11.16 -6.47 8.00
C GLY A 202 -12.06 -5.23 7.98
N ALA A 203 -12.30 -4.61 6.82
CA ALA A 203 -13.27 -3.53 6.68
C ALA A 203 -14.73 -3.98 6.95
N GLY A 204 -15.00 -5.28 6.91
CA GLY A 204 -16.33 -5.85 7.10
C GLY A 204 -17.28 -5.58 5.92
N GLY A 205 -18.46 -6.20 5.95
CA GLY A 205 -19.45 -6.08 4.87
C GLY A 205 -19.11 -6.88 3.61
N ALA A 206 -19.95 -6.72 2.58
CA ALA A 206 -19.72 -7.24 1.24
C ALA A 206 -18.95 -6.20 0.40
N ALA A 207 -18.17 -6.67 -0.59
CA ALA A 207 -17.52 -5.75 -1.54
C ALA A 207 -18.57 -5.21 -2.53
N GLU A 208 -19.18 -4.09 -2.17
CA GLU A 208 -20.18 -3.38 -2.95
C GLU A 208 -19.81 -1.90 -3.09
N LEU A 209 -19.84 -1.39 -4.32
CA LEU A 209 -19.53 0.00 -4.62
C LEU A 209 -20.11 0.43 -5.96
N THR A 210 -20.33 1.74 -6.11
CA THR A 210 -20.76 2.34 -7.37
C THR A 210 -19.58 3.04 -8.04
N PHE A 211 -19.39 2.76 -9.33
CA PHE A 211 -18.43 3.43 -10.19
C PHE A 211 -19.13 4.37 -11.17
N THR A 212 -18.45 5.45 -11.54
CA THR A 212 -18.82 6.29 -12.68
C THR A 212 -17.88 5.97 -13.85
N ALA A 213 -18.45 5.53 -14.97
CA ALA A 213 -17.74 5.31 -16.21
C ALA A 213 -17.27 6.65 -16.82
N PRO A 214 -16.06 6.70 -17.42
CA PRO A 214 -15.53 7.92 -18.02
C PRO A 214 -16.25 8.33 -19.32
N ALA A 215 -16.88 7.39 -20.00
CA ALA A 215 -17.61 7.60 -21.25
C ALA A 215 -18.65 6.49 -21.47
N ALA A 216 -19.58 6.69 -22.41
CA ALA A 216 -20.48 5.64 -22.88
C ALA A 216 -19.69 4.47 -23.50
N GLY A 217 -20.17 3.25 -23.30
CA GLY A 217 -19.54 2.04 -23.83
C GLY A 217 -19.86 0.78 -23.03
N LEU A 218 -19.19 -0.31 -23.40
CA LEU A 218 -19.30 -1.60 -22.73
C LEU A 218 -18.19 -1.75 -21.68
N TYR A 219 -18.58 -2.10 -20.46
CA TYR A 219 -17.66 -2.28 -19.34
C TYR A 219 -17.80 -3.67 -18.75
N THR A 220 -16.68 -4.27 -18.35
CA THR A 220 -16.65 -5.60 -17.74
C THR A 220 -16.12 -5.54 -16.32
N PRO A 221 -16.86 -6.05 -15.32
CA PRO A 221 -16.41 -6.07 -13.93
C PRO A 221 -15.48 -7.25 -13.64
N TYR A 222 -14.50 -6.99 -12.77
CA TYR A 222 -13.55 -7.97 -12.26
C TYR A 222 -13.41 -7.82 -10.74
N ALA A 223 -13.15 -8.93 -10.06
CA ALA A 223 -12.88 -8.97 -8.63
C ALA A 223 -11.70 -9.88 -8.32
N ALA A 224 -10.74 -9.40 -7.53
CA ALA A 224 -9.63 -10.20 -7.02
C ALA A 224 -9.91 -10.61 -5.57
N CYS A 225 -9.69 -11.88 -5.28
CA CYS A 225 -9.69 -12.42 -3.93
C CYS A 225 -8.25 -12.76 -3.53
N ASN A 226 -7.88 -12.43 -2.28
CA ASN A 226 -6.54 -12.71 -1.77
C ASN A 226 -6.17 -14.21 -1.76
N LEU A 227 -7.16 -15.12 -1.80
CA LEU A 227 -6.94 -16.58 -1.82
C LEU A 227 -7.42 -17.27 -3.10
N HIS A 228 -8.36 -16.69 -3.85
CA HIS A 228 -9.05 -17.37 -4.96
C HIS A 228 -8.82 -16.71 -6.32
N GLY A 229 -7.78 -15.89 -6.46
CA GLY A 229 -7.41 -15.28 -7.73
C GLY A 229 -8.44 -14.26 -8.24
N VAL A 230 -8.48 -14.08 -9.56
CA VAL A 230 -9.26 -13.02 -10.22
C VAL A 230 -10.47 -13.62 -10.92
N TRP A 231 -11.62 -12.96 -10.79
CA TRP A 231 -12.89 -13.39 -11.33
C TRP A 231 -13.51 -12.31 -12.21
N LYS A 232 -13.99 -12.72 -13.38
CA LYS A 232 -14.63 -11.90 -14.40
C LYS A 232 -16.15 -12.09 -14.36
N GLY A 233 -16.89 -10.99 -14.33
CA GLY A 233 -18.34 -10.95 -14.46
C GLY A 233 -18.81 -10.67 -15.89
N GLU A 234 -20.13 -10.55 -16.05
CA GLU A 234 -20.74 -10.20 -17.34
C GLU A 234 -20.57 -8.71 -17.65
N SER A 235 -20.34 -8.41 -18.92
CA SER A 235 -20.20 -7.04 -19.40
C SER A 235 -21.55 -6.31 -19.39
N VAL A 236 -21.50 -4.99 -19.16
CA VAL A 236 -22.67 -4.13 -19.09
C VAL A 236 -22.47 -2.87 -19.93
N ALA A 237 -23.50 -2.47 -20.66
CA ALA A 237 -23.49 -1.23 -21.45
C ALA A 237 -23.93 -0.05 -20.57
N LEU A 238 -23.21 1.07 -20.68
CA LEU A 238 -23.49 2.32 -19.99
C LEU A 238 -23.50 3.47 -21.02
N GLY A 239 -24.31 4.50 -20.78
CA GLY A 239 -24.37 5.69 -21.64
C GLY A 239 -25.24 5.54 -22.88
N ALA A 240 -26.27 4.68 -22.82
CA ALA A 240 -27.13 4.30 -23.96
C ALA A 240 -28.38 5.17 -24.08
#